data_AF-A0A6A6W5V9-F1
#
_entry.id   AF-A0A6A6W5V9-F1
#
_cell.length_a   1.000
_cell.length_b   1.000
_cell.length_c   1.000
_cell.angle_alpha   90.00
_cell.angle_beta   90.00
_cell.angle_gamma   90.00
#
_symmetry.space_group_name_H-M   'P 1'
#
loop_
_entity.id
_entity.type
_entity.pdbx_description
1 polymer ?
#
loop_
_entity_poly.entity_id
_entity_poly.type
_entity_poly.pdbx_seq_one_letter_code
_entity_poly.pdbx_strand_id
1 'polypeptide(L)'
;MHHSLQVFVTQVCPDLSEASFRLTGESYAGYYLPTLGARIVSQNNLYPKRPQVNLKSTLIGNGLVPVLDNAFGYWETLCTIPKGFDKPVFNETQCDIMAANLPRCMKVARACYDTPDWAICQAAYGGQASFMAHHRRSLMLYGVGLGWFKQAKVQIGNRKEKTTFTFAAVDSAGNMVPYDRPQEALRLVEKWRFECTLE
;
A
#
# COMPACT_ATOMS: atom_id res chain seq x y z
N MET A 1 -14.94 -5.40 12.23
CA MET A 1 -14.33 -5.60 10.89
C MET A 1 -14.24 -7.08 10.53
N HIS A 2 -13.24 -7.87 10.94
CA HIS A 2 -13.15 -9.30 10.58
C HIS A 2 -14.42 -10.11 10.92
N HIS A 3 -14.88 -10.07 12.17
CA HIS A 3 -16.10 -10.77 12.57
C HIS A 3 -17.34 -10.28 11.84
N SER A 4 -17.43 -8.96 11.60
CA SER A 4 -18.50 -8.36 10.81
C SER A 4 -18.54 -8.94 9.39
N LEU A 5 -17.38 -9.16 8.76
CA LEU A 5 -17.28 -9.80 7.44
C LEU A 5 -17.70 -11.27 7.48
N GLN A 6 -17.32 -12.02 8.51
CA GLN A 6 -17.77 -13.40 8.68
C GLN A 6 -19.28 -13.51 8.83
N VAL A 7 -19.89 -12.65 9.66
CA VAL A 7 -21.35 -12.58 9.81
C VAL A 7 -22.00 -12.20 8.48
N PHE A 8 -21.46 -11.22 7.77
CA PHE A 8 -21.97 -10.81 6.46
C PHE A 8 -22.03 -11.97 5.46
N VAL A 9 -20.93 -12.69 5.24
CA VAL A 9 -20.87 -13.78 4.24
C VAL A 9 -21.61 -15.05 4.65
N THR A 10 -22.16 -15.12 5.86
CA THR A 10 -22.87 -16.32 6.35
C THR A 10 -24.31 -16.12 6.73
N GLN A 11 -24.65 -14.95 7.26
CA GLN A 11 -25.99 -14.67 7.78
C GLN A 11 -26.73 -13.65 6.94
N VAL A 12 -26.02 -12.65 6.40
CA VAL A 12 -26.65 -11.57 5.64
C VAL A 12 -26.70 -11.90 4.15
N CYS A 13 -25.58 -12.37 3.59
CA CYS A 13 -25.42 -12.72 2.19
C CYS A 13 -24.73 -14.09 2.06
N PRO A 14 -25.40 -15.20 2.43
CA PRO A 14 -24.82 -16.54 2.41
C PRO A 14 -24.38 -16.98 1.01
N ASP A 15 -25.03 -16.49 -0.05
CA ASP A 15 -24.65 -16.78 -1.44
C ASP A 15 -23.26 -16.23 -1.83
N LEU A 16 -22.71 -15.32 -1.02
CA LEU A 16 -21.37 -14.76 -1.21
C LEU A 16 -20.29 -15.48 -0.39
N SER A 17 -20.64 -16.55 0.34
CA SER A 17 -19.71 -17.33 1.18
C SER A 17 -18.48 -17.84 0.42
N GLU A 18 -18.68 -18.33 -0.80
CA GLU A 18 -17.61 -18.84 -1.67
C GLU A 18 -17.05 -17.78 -2.62
N ALA A 19 -17.68 -16.61 -2.70
CA ALA A 19 -17.32 -15.57 -3.65
C ALA A 19 -15.90 -15.03 -3.38
N SER A 20 -15.19 -14.69 -4.45
CA SER A 20 -13.86 -14.08 -4.34
C SER A 20 -13.96 -12.70 -3.69
N PHE A 21 -13.49 -12.58 -2.45
CA PHE A 21 -13.54 -11.35 -1.69
C PHE A 21 -12.30 -10.50 -1.95
N ARG A 22 -12.49 -9.21 -2.27
CA ARG A 22 -11.41 -8.26 -2.53
C ARG A 22 -11.62 -7.02 -1.68
N LEU A 23 -10.55 -6.56 -1.02
CA LEU A 23 -10.58 -5.35 -0.22
C LEU A 23 -10.10 -4.16 -1.05
N THR A 24 -10.85 -3.06 -1.03
CA THR A 24 -10.45 -1.80 -1.66
C THR A 24 -10.59 -0.65 -0.69
N GLY A 25 -9.76 0.37 -0.82
CA GLY A 25 -9.87 1.57 0.00
C GLY A 25 -8.81 2.61 -0.33
N GLU A 26 -8.98 3.79 0.27
CA GLU A 26 -8.16 4.96 -0.01
C GLU A 26 -7.61 5.60 1.28
N SER A 27 -6.52 6.38 1.16
CA SER A 27 -5.99 7.20 2.25
C SER A 27 -5.62 6.34 3.46
N TYR A 28 -6.24 6.53 4.62
CA TYR A 28 -5.93 5.74 5.82
C TYR A 28 -6.23 4.24 5.66
N ALA A 29 -6.93 3.83 4.59
CA ALA A 29 -7.01 2.43 4.18
C ALA A 29 -5.64 1.79 3.91
N GLY A 30 -4.60 2.58 3.64
CA GLY A 30 -3.20 2.14 3.63
C GLY A 30 -2.76 1.45 4.91
N TYR A 31 -3.35 1.82 6.04
CA TYR A 31 -3.18 1.18 7.34
C TYR A 31 -4.20 0.05 7.57
N TYR A 32 -5.47 0.31 7.26
CA TYR A 32 -6.55 -0.64 7.59
C TYR A 32 -6.54 -1.91 6.75
N LEU A 33 -6.24 -1.82 5.46
CA LEU A 33 -6.40 -2.97 4.57
C LEU A 33 -5.29 -4.02 4.74
N PRO A 34 -4.01 -3.67 4.94
CA PRO A 34 -2.99 -4.67 5.26
C PRO A 34 -3.27 -5.37 6.59
N THR A 35 -3.68 -4.61 7.62
CA THR A 35 -3.99 -5.16 8.94
C THR A 35 -5.24 -6.05 8.92
N LEU A 36 -6.31 -5.62 8.26
CA LEU A 36 -7.52 -6.42 8.07
C LEU A 36 -7.26 -7.66 7.21
N GLY A 37 -6.52 -7.52 6.11
CA GLY A 37 -6.15 -8.63 5.24
C GLY A 37 -5.34 -9.70 6.00
N ALA A 38 -4.31 -9.29 6.73
CA ALA A 38 -3.53 -10.18 7.60
C ALA A 38 -4.41 -10.87 8.65
N ARG A 39 -5.35 -10.13 9.27
CA ARG A 39 -6.28 -10.69 10.25
C ARG A 39 -7.21 -11.73 9.64
N ILE A 40 -7.78 -11.48 8.45
CA ILE A 40 -8.63 -12.43 7.73
C ILE A 40 -7.87 -13.72 7.48
N VAL A 41 -6.68 -13.64 6.88
CA VAL A 41 -5.92 -14.85 6.54
C VAL A 41 -5.47 -15.61 7.80
N SER A 42 -5.04 -14.88 8.84
CA SER A 42 -4.69 -15.48 10.14
C SER A 42 -5.86 -16.24 10.76
N GLN A 43 -7.05 -15.62 10.79
CA GLN A 43 -8.24 -16.25 11.38
C GLN A 43 -8.74 -17.45 10.58
N ASN A 44 -8.71 -17.35 9.25
CA ASN A 44 -9.02 -18.46 8.35
C ASN A 44 -8.14 -19.68 8.65
N ASN A 45 -6.83 -19.46 8.80
CA ASN A 45 -5.87 -20.53 9.09
C ASN A 45 -6.03 -21.12 10.50
N LEU A 46 -6.29 -20.28 11.52
CA LEU A 46 -6.44 -20.71 12.91
C LEU A 46 -7.74 -21.49 13.14
N TYR A 47 -8.80 -21.16 12.40
CA TYR A 47 -10.13 -21.73 12.59
C TYR A 47 -10.72 -22.23 11.27
N PRO A 48 -10.19 -23.32 10.69
CA PRO A 48 -10.58 -23.79 9.35
C PRO A 48 -12.04 -24.26 9.26
N LYS A 49 -12.66 -24.61 10.40
CA LYS A 49 -14.08 -25.02 10.47
C LYS A 49 -15.06 -23.85 10.64
N ARG A 50 -14.56 -22.63 10.88
CA ARG A 50 -15.42 -21.44 10.94
C ARG A 50 -15.70 -20.94 9.52
N PRO A 51 -16.74 -20.11 9.35
CA PRO A 51 -16.94 -19.44 8.09
C PRO A 51 -15.71 -18.65 7.64
N GLN A 52 -15.30 -18.92 6.40
CA GLN A 52 -14.11 -18.34 5.82
C GLN A 52 -14.47 -17.09 5.03
N VAL A 53 -13.61 -16.08 5.08
CA VAL A 53 -13.67 -14.98 4.10
C VAL A 53 -12.65 -15.31 3.02
N ASN A 54 -13.11 -15.57 1.79
CA ASN A 54 -12.29 -15.97 0.65
C ASN A 54 -11.51 -14.78 0.05
N LEU A 55 -10.65 -14.15 0.86
CA LEU A 55 -9.84 -13.00 0.48
C LEU A 55 -8.84 -13.38 -0.61
N LYS A 56 -8.94 -12.71 -1.77
CA LYS A 56 -8.03 -12.89 -2.91
C LYS A 56 -6.99 -11.78 -3.00
N SER A 57 -7.41 -10.53 -2.81
CA SER A 57 -6.52 -9.38 -3.01
C SER A 57 -6.97 -8.14 -2.24
N THR A 58 -6.05 -7.20 -2.16
CA THR A 58 -6.27 -5.87 -1.60
C THR A 58 -5.77 -4.82 -2.60
N LEU A 59 -6.54 -3.76 -2.83
CA LEU A 59 -6.15 -2.60 -3.60
C LEU A 59 -6.25 -1.36 -2.72
N ILE A 60 -5.19 -0.57 -2.70
CA ILE A 60 -5.09 0.64 -1.90
C ILE A 60 -4.78 1.79 -2.85
N GLY A 61 -5.74 2.69 -3.03
CA GLY A 61 -5.51 3.95 -3.75
C GLY A 61 -4.95 5.00 -2.79
N ASN A 62 -3.92 5.75 -3.18
CA ASN A 62 -3.44 6.93 -2.43
C ASN A 62 -3.30 6.67 -0.92
N GLY A 63 -2.81 5.48 -0.58
CA GLY A 63 -2.81 5.00 0.80
C GLY A 63 -1.75 5.70 1.63
N LEU A 64 -2.09 6.03 2.87
CA LEU A 64 -1.08 6.30 3.90
C LEU A 64 -0.37 4.98 4.22
N VAL A 65 0.69 4.73 3.46
CA VAL A 65 1.65 3.65 3.66
C VAL A 65 2.72 4.11 4.69
N PRO A 66 3.86 3.41 4.93
CA PRO A 66 4.83 3.84 5.96
C PRO A 66 5.19 5.33 5.91
N VAL A 67 5.42 5.96 7.06
CA VAL A 67 5.94 7.35 7.17
C VAL A 67 7.25 7.47 6.43
N LEU A 68 8.06 6.42 6.44
CA LEU A 68 9.33 6.39 5.74
C LEU A 68 9.17 6.60 4.23
N ASP A 69 8.16 5.97 3.62
CA ASP A 69 7.89 6.12 2.20
C ASP A 69 7.13 7.41 1.90
N ASN A 70 6.20 7.82 2.77
CA ASN A 70 5.47 9.08 2.60
C ASN A 70 6.35 10.31 2.79
N ALA A 71 7.28 10.31 3.76
CA ALA A 71 8.17 11.45 4.02
C ALA A 71 9.10 11.72 2.84
N PHE A 72 9.68 10.66 2.24
CA PHE A 72 10.42 10.79 0.99
C PHE A 72 9.51 11.19 -0.17
N GLY A 73 8.32 10.56 -0.30
CA GLY A 73 7.36 10.86 -1.35
C GLY A 73 6.87 12.31 -1.33
N TYR A 74 6.72 12.92 -0.15
CA TYR A 74 6.40 14.35 -0.01
C TYR A 74 7.53 15.23 -0.56
N TRP A 75 8.78 14.94 -0.19
CA TRP A 75 9.92 15.67 -0.74
C TRP A 75 10.01 15.49 -2.26
N GLU A 76 9.96 14.26 -2.75
CA GLU A 76 10.02 13.94 -4.18
C GLU A 76 8.92 14.68 -4.96
N THR A 77 7.67 14.64 -4.48
CA THR A 77 6.54 15.28 -5.16
C THR A 77 6.61 16.82 -5.15
N LEU A 78 7.07 17.42 -4.06
CA LEU A 78 7.03 18.88 -3.88
C LEU A 78 8.30 19.58 -4.37
N CYS A 79 9.43 18.87 -4.39
CA CYS A 79 10.76 19.41 -4.65
C CYS A 79 11.41 18.93 -5.95
N THR A 80 10.86 17.91 -6.61
CA THR A 80 11.21 17.62 -8.00
C THR A 80 10.22 18.32 -8.93
N ILE A 81 10.51 18.34 -10.24
CA ILE A 81 9.58 18.86 -11.26
C ILE A 81 8.65 17.72 -11.68
N PRO A 82 7.39 17.70 -11.24
CA PRO A 82 6.43 16.69 -11.70
C PRO A 82 6.10 16.96 -13.17
N LYS A 83 5.70 15.93 -13.94
CA LYS A 83 5.21 16.15 -15.31
C LYS A 83 4.00 17.10 -15.27
N GLY A 84 4.04 18.13 -16.11
CA GLY A 84 3.01 19.16 -16.21
C GLY A 84 3.31 20.47 -15.46
N PHE A 85 4.49 20.57 -14.82
CA PHE A 85 4.94 21.78 -14.14
C PHE A 85 6.27 22.27 -14.71
N ASP A 86 6.46 23.59 -14.76
CA ASP A 86 7.70 24.22 -15.23
C ASP A 86 8.75 24.34 -14.11
N LYS A 87 8.34 24.20 -12.86
CA LYS A 87 9.18 24.31 -11.66
C LYS A 87 8.59 23.50 -10.50
N PRO A 88 9.40 23.13 -9.49
CA PRO A 88 8.89 22.47 -8.29
C PRO A 88 7.84 23.33 -7.56
N VAL A 89 6.98 22.67 -6.80
CA VAL A 89 5.93 23.34 -6.01
C VAL A 89 6.55 24.20 -4.91
N PHE A 90 7.61 23.69 -4.28
CA PHE A 90 8.37 24.40 -3.27
C PHE A 90 9.59 25.11 -3.85
N ASN A 91 10.04 26.17 -3.18
CA ASN A 91 11.28 26.83 -3.54
C ASN A 91 12.51 26.06 -3.05
N GLU A 92 13.68 26.40 -3.60
CA GLU A 92 14.95 25.74 -3.30
C GLU A 92 15.24 25.69 -1.79
N THR A 93 15.07 26.80 -1.06
CA THR A 93 15.28 26.85 0.39
C THR A 93 14.40 25.86 1.15
N GLN A 94 13.12 25.75 0.80
CA GLN A 94 12.20 24.79 1.43
C GLN A 94 12.66 23.35 1.16
N CYS A 95 13.08 23.06 -0.06
CA CYS A 95 13.53 21.74 -0.47
C CYS A 95 14.85 21.33 0.17
N ASP A 96 15.78 22.26 0.36
CA ASP A 96 17.03 22.04 1.08
C ASP A 96 16.78 21.75 2.56
N ILE A 97 15.88 22.52 3.20
CA ILE A 97 15.47 22.27 4.59
C ILE A 97 14.87 20.87 4.72
N MET A 98 13.97 20.49 3.82
CA MET A 98 13.37 19.15 3.84
C MET A 98 14.42 18.05 3.63
N ALA A 99 15.31 18.20 2.64
CA ALA A 99 16.37 17.24 2.35
C ALA A 99 17.34 17.07 3.52
N ALA A 100 17.75 18.17 4.16
CA ALA A 100 18.64 18.15 5.32
C ALA A 100 18.02 17.45 6.54
N ASN A 101 16.70 17.56 6.72
CA ASN A 101 16.00 16.94 7.84
C ASN A 101 15.55 15.49 7.57
N LEU A 102 15.45 15.09 6.30
CA LEU A 102 14.92 13.78 5.92
C LEU A 102 15.69 12.61 6.56
N PRO A 103 17.04 12.56 6.59
CA PRO A 103 17.77 11.49 7.27
C PRO A 103 17.41 11.33 8.75
N ARG A 104 17.20 12.46 9.45
CA ARG A 104 16.78 12.46 10.86
C ARG A 104 15.35 11.95 11.00
N CYS A 105 14.44 12.40 10.14
CA CYS A 105 13.06 11.91 10.10
C CYS A 105 13.02 10.39 9.91
N MET A 106 13.79 9.87 8.95
CA MET A 106 13.88 8.44 8.68
C MET A 106 14.46 7.64 9.85
N LYS A 107 15.44 8.21 10.56
CA LYS A 107 16.04 7.59 11.75
C LYS A 107 15.05 7.48 12.92
N VAL A 108 14.28 8.53 13.18
CA VAL A 108 13.26 8.55 14.24
C VAL A 108 12.13 7.57 13.89
N ALA A 109 11.68 7.59 12.64
CA ALA A 109 10.70 6.63 12.13
C ALA A 109 11.18 5.17 12.31
N ARG A 110 12.44 4.87 11.97
CA ARG A 110 13.05 3.55 12.23
C ARG A 110 13.09 3.19 13.71
N ALA A 111 13.47 4.13 14.58
CA ALA A 111 13.50 3.89 16.02
C ALA A 111 12.13 3.49 16.60
N CYS A 112 11.03 4.09 16.14
CA CYS A 112 9.70 3.66 16.56
C CYS A 112 9.36 2.24 16.09
N TYR A 113 9.81 1.84 14.89
CA TYR A 113 9.59 0.48 14.42
C TYR A 113 10.33 -0.56 15.25
N ASP A 114 11.59 -0.27 15.54
CA ASP A 114 12.46 -1.19 16.26
C ASP A 114 12.11 -1.23 17.75
N THR A 115 11.63 -0.10 18.30
CA THR A 115 11.26 0.05 19.70
C THR A 115 9.99 0.91 19.79
N PRO A 116 8.80 0.29 19.87
CA PRO A 116 7.51 0.99 19.81
C PRO A 116 7.17 1.68 21.15
N ASP A 117 8.04 2.61 21.55
CA ASP A 117 7.82 3.53 22.65
C ASP A 117 6.85 4.65 22.23
N TRP A 118 5.94 5.05 23.12
CA TRP A 118 4.93 6.06 22.81
C TRP A 118 5.54 7.41 22.37
N ALA A 119 6.57 7.91 23.04
CA ALA A 119 7.15 9.21 22.73
C ALA A 119 7.97 9.17 21.45
N ILE A 120 8.75 8.11 21.24
CA ILE A 120 9.50 7.87 20.00
C ILE A 120 8.51 7.69 18.84
N CYS A 121 7.45 6.92 19.04
CA CYS A 121 6.42 6.73 18.05
C CYS A 121 5.61 7.99 17.79
N GLN A 122 5.26 8.79 18.78
CA GLN A 122 4.61 10.08 18.54
C GLN A 122 5.52 11.05 17.75
N ALA A 123 6.84 10.93 17.90
CA ALA A 123 7.82 11.68 17.11
C ALA A 123 8.08 11.07 15.70
N ALA A 124 7.77 9.79 15.50
CA ALA A 124 8.06 8.99 14.31
C ALA A 124 6.84 8.73 13.40
N TYR A 125 5.67 8.58 14.01
CA TYR A 125 4.41 8.18 13.42
C TYR A 125 3.50 9.40 13.36
N GLY A 126 2.78 9.58 12.26
CA GLY A 126 1.83 8.56 11.79
C GLY A 126 2.20 7.54 10.68
N GLY A 127 2.74 6.33 10.99
CA GLY A 127 2.43 5.08 10.23
C GLY A 127 3.54 4.06 9.82
N GLN A 128 3.37 2.78 10.23
CA GLN A 128 3.69 1.34 9.89
C GLN A 128 4.71 0.82 8.81
N ALA A 129 5.43 -0.32 9.03
CA ALA A 129 6.71 -0.76 8.37
C ALA A 129 6.71 -2.01 7.46
N SER A 130 5.61 -2.72 7.25
CA SER A 130 5.72 -4.10 6.75
C SER A 130 6.11 -4.30 5.27
N PHE A 131 6.46 -3.26 4.50
CA PHE A 131 6.64 -3.34 3.04
C PHE A 131 8.06 -3.03 2.50
N MET A 132 9.01 -2.65 3.36
CA MET A 132 10.24 -1.98 2.89
C MET A 132 11.38 -2.88 2.36
N ALA A 133 11.35 -4.20 2.51
CA ALA A 133 12.53 -5.04 2.27
C ALA A 133 12.78 -5.50 0.82
N HIS A 134 12.01 -5.04 -0.18
CA HIS A 134 12.11 -5.53 -1.56
C HIS A 134 12.58 -4.47 -2.59
N HIS A 135 13.35 -4.92 -3.58
CA HIS A 135 13.91 -4.09 -4.67
C HIS A 135 12.80 -3.54 -5.59
N ARG A 136 12.96 -2.27 -6.01
CA ARG A 136 12.09 -1.60 -7.00
C ARG A 136 12.34 -2.20 -8.39
N ARG A 137 11.27 -2.42 -9.14
CA ARG A 137 11.29 -2.78 -10.57
C ARG A 137 10.54 -1.73 -11.37
N SER A 138 10.94 -1.49 -12.61
CA SER A 138 10.27 -0.54 -13.49
C SER A 138 8.88 -1.04 -13.87
N LEU A 139 7.87 -0.18 -13.69
CA LEU A 139 6.52 -0.42 -14.18
C LEU A 139 6.44 0.06 -15.64
N MET A 140 6.21 -0.86 -16.57
CA MET A 140 6.18 -0.57 -18.01
C MET A 140 4.76 -0.77 -18.56
N LEU A 141 4.33 0.14 -19.44
CA LEU A 141 3.07 0.02 -20.19
C LEU A 141 3.30 0.42 -21.63
N TYR A 142 2.99 -0.46 -22.58
CA TYR A 142 3.18 -0.22 -24.01
C TYR A 142 4.60 0.26 -24.37
N GLY A 143 5.62 -0.22 -23.64
CA GLY A 143 7.02 0.19 -23.85
C GLY A 143 7.41 1.52 -23.18
N VAL A 144 6.49 2.18 -22.47
CA VAL A 144 6.74 3.43 -21.74
C VAL A 144 6.92 3.14 -20.25
N GLY A 145 7.95 3.72 -19.64
CA GLY A 145 8.16 3.70 -18.19
C GLY A 145 7.13 4.58 -17.49
N LEU A 146 6.31 3.96 -16.63
CA LEU A 146 5.21 4.61 -15.91
C LEU A 146 5.50 4.83 -14.43
N GLY A 147 6.62 4.33 -13.92
CA GLY A 147 7.00 4.41 -12.52
C GLY A 147 7.63 3.12 -12.05
N TRP A 148 7.35 2.73 -10.81
CA TRP A 148 7.99 1.57 -10.21
C TRP A 148 7.01 0.74 -9.41
N PHE A 149 7.28 -0.55 -9.32
CA PHE A 149 6.56 -1.46 -8.44
C PHE A 149 7.52 -2.31 -7.61
N LYS A 150 7.01 -2.82 -6.50
CA LYS A 150 7.67 -3.79 -5.63
C LYS A 150 6.71 -4.92 -5.34
N GLN A 151 7.24 -6.13 -5.29
CA GLN A 151 6.47 -7.30 -4.88
C GLN A 151 7.11 -7.98 -3.67
N ALA A 152 6.28 -8.34 -2.71
CA ALA A 152 6.67 -9.11 -1.54
C ALA A 152 5.87 -10.41 -1.52
N LYS A 153 6.56 -11.56 -1.54
CA LYS A 153 5.91 -12.87 -1.35
C LYS A 153 5.92 -13.21 0.13
N VAL A 154 4.78 -12.99 0.78
CA VAL A 154 4.62 -13.19 2.22
C VAL A 154 3.97 -14.55 2.47
N GLN A 155 4.60 -15.33 3.35
CA GLN A 155 4.06 -16.57 3.87
C GLN A 155 2.99 -16.23 4.91
N ILE A 156 1.71 -16.46 4.60
CA ILE A 156 0.63 -16.14 5.52
C ILE A 156 0.11 -17.41 6.21
N GLY A 157 0.51 -17.60 7.47
CA GLY A 157 0.27 -18.82 8.25
C GLY A 157 0.89 -20.05 7.60
N ASN A 158 0.22 -21.21 7.69
CA ASN A 158 0.74 -22.51 7.24
C ASN A 158 0.42 -22.87 5.77
N ARG A 159 0.02 -21.90 4.93
CA ARG A 159 -0.30 -22.16 3.52
C ARG A 159 0.93 -22.66 2.76
N LYS A 160 0.79 -23.62 1.84
CA LYS A 160 1.94 -24.06 1.02
C LYS A 160 2.38 -22.98 0.02
N GLU A 161 1.46 -22.14 -0.43
CA GLU A 161 1.72 -21.06 -1.39
C GLU A 161 1.88 -19.71 -0.71
N LYS A 162 2.91 -18.95 -1.10
CA LYS A 162 3.16 -17.58 -0.62
C LYS A 162 2.23 -16.60 -1.33
N THR A 163 1.68 -15.66 -0.59
CA THR A 163 0.85 -14.58 -1.16
C THR A 163 1.73 -13.46 -1.68
N THR A 164 1.55 -13.08 -2.94
CA THR A 164 2.25 -11.94 -3.53
C THR A 164 1.49 -10.66 -3.23
N PHE A 165 2.12 -9.75 -2.47
CA PHE A 165 1.69 -8.37 -2.35
C PHE A 165 2.43 -7.53 -3.37
N THR A 166 1.71 -6.65 -4.08
CA THR A 166 2.29 -5.73 -5.04
C THR A 166 1.99 -4.30 -4.62
N PHE A 167 3.03 -3.48 -4.49
CA PHE A 167 2.92 -2.04 -4.36
C PHE A 167 3.40 -1.41 -5.66
N ALA A 168 2.63 -0.49 -6.22
CA ALA A 168 2.98 0.21 -7.45
C ALA A 168 2.81 1.71 -7.26
N ALA A 169 3.81 2.47 -7.69
CA ALA A 169 3.77 3.92 -7.80
C ALA A 169 3.75 4.29 -9.28
N VAL A 170 2.89 5.23 -9.65
CA VAL A 170 2.78 5.77 -11.01
C VAL A 170 3.36 7.16 -11.02
N ASP A 171 4.35 7.39 -11.87
CA ASP A 171 5.06 8.66 -11.99
C ASP A 171 4.11 9.76 -12.43
N SER A 172 4.16 10.89 -11.72
CA SER A 172 3.33 12.07 -11.98
C SER A 172 1.82 11.81 -11.88
N ALA A 173 1.42 10.80 -11.11
CA ALA A 173 0.04 10.70 -10.65
C ALA A 173 -0.13 11.60 -9.42
N GLY A 174 -1.16 12.45 -9.41
CA GLY A 174 -1.52 13.26 -8.24
C GLY A 174 -2.10 12.44 -7.10
N ASN A 175 -2.69 13.12 -6.11
CA ASN A 175 -3.39 12.49 -5.00
C ASN A 175 -4.76 11.95 -5.43
N MET A 176 -4.79 11.22 -6.55
CA MET A 176 -5.83 10.40 -7.14
C MET A 176 -5.26 9.95 -8.51
N VAL A 177 -4.59 8.80 -8.53
CA VAL A 177 -4.19 8.10 -9.78
C VAL A 177 -5.33 8.05 -10.83
N PRO A 178 -6.63 7.99 -10.47
CA PRO A 178 -7.72 7.98 -11.46
C PRO A 178 -7.90 9.24 -12.32
N TYR A 179 -7.54 10.44 -11.83
CA TYR A 179 -7.91 11.69 -12.53
C TYR A 179 -6.89 12.09 -13.59
N ASP A 180 -5.60 12.13 -13.24
CA ASP A 180 -4.55 12.60 -14.15
C ASP A 180 -4.04 11.50 -15.10
N ARG A 181 -4.21 10.22 -14.71
CA ARG A 181 -3.66 9.04 -15.40
C ARG A 181 -4.71 7.92 -15.58
N PRO A 182 -5.82 8.19 -16.29
CA PRO A 182 -6.97 7.28 -16.35
C PRO A 182 -6.67 5.96 -17.07
N GLN A 183 -5.78 5.94 -18.07
CA GLN A 183 -5.41 4.72 -18.78
C GLN A 183 -4.54 3.80 -17.91
N GLU A 184 -3.60 4.39 -17.17
CA GLU A 184 -2.73 3.70 -16.24
C GLU A 184 -3.52 3.18 -15.02
N ALA A 185 -4.46 3.98 -14.51
CA ALA A 185 -5.38 3.58 -13.45
C ALA A 185 -6.25 2.39 -13.89
N LEU A 186 -6.83 2.46 -15.10
CA LEU A 186 -7.62 1.37 -15.66
C LEU A 186 -6.77 0.09 -15.78
N ARG A 187 -5.55 0.18 -16.31
CA ARG A 187 -4.66 -0.98 -16.41
C ARG A 187 -4.33 -1.58 -15.03
N LEU A 188 -4.05 -0.75 -14.02
CA LEU A 188 -3.78 -1.23 -12.66
C LEU A 188 -4.99 -1.98 -12.09
N VAL A 189 -6.21 -1.48 -12.34
CA VAL A 189 -7.45 -2.13 -11.91
C VAL A 189 -7.73 -3.41 -12.69
N GLU A 190 -7.53 -3.40 -14.01
CA GLU A 190 -7.68 -4.58 -14.88
C GLU A 190 -6.71 -5.69 -14.48
N LYS A 191 -5.41 -5.35 -14.34
CA LYS A 191 -4.41 -6.29 -13.84
C LYS A 191 -4.79 -6.76 -12.44
N TRP A 192 -5.04 -5.89 -11.47
CA TRP A 192 -5.44 -6.33 -10.13
C TRP A 192 -6.66 -7.26 -10.10
N ARG A 193 -7.63 -7.04 -10.99
CA ARG A 193 -8.85 -7.83 -11.08
C ARG A 193 -8.62 -9.20 -11.73
N PHE A 194 -7.77 -9.29 -12.75
CA PHE A 194 -7.64 -10.44 -13.64
C PHE A 194 -6.26 -11.14 -13.61
N GLU A 195 -5.19 -10.46 -13.19
CA GLU A 195 -3.79 -10.89 -13.16
C GLU A 195 -3.14 -10.52 -11.80
N CYS A 196 -2.90 -11.49 -10.91
CA CYS A 196 -2.35 -11.21 -9.57
C CYS A 196 -0.89 -10.68 -9.55
N THR A 197 -0.28 -10.39 -10.70
CA THR A 197 1.13 -9.99 -10.85
C THR A 197 1.29 -8.89 -11.91
N LEU A 198 2.23 -7.96 -11.68
CA LEU A 198 2.59 -6.89 -12.62
C LEU A 198 3.75 -7.26 -13.57
N GLU A 199 4.16 -8.53 -13.60
CA GLU A 199 5.12 -9.04 -14.60
C GLU A 199 4.58 -8.93 -16.03
#